data_AF-A0AAW7CMB1-F1
#
_entry.id   AF-A0AAW7CMB1-F1
#
_cell.length_a   1.000
_cell.length_b   1.000
_cell.length_c   1.000
_cell.angle_alpha   90.00
_cell.angle_beta   90.00
_cell.angle_gamma   90.00
#
_symmetry.space_group_name_H-M   'P 1'
#
loop_
_entity.id
_entity.type
_entity.pdbx_description
1 polymer ?
#
loop_
_entity_poly.entity_id
_entity_poly.type
_entity_poly.pdbx_seq_one_letter_code
_entity_poly.pdbx_strand_id
1 'polypeptide(L)'
;MKILDVQLFEQVVTDTQSALKEKSDQIADLQQAIDAFVNMEDAFKGKAGNAMRGYFRDFHQPFLLYLQSFLSEYNEQLNKVLKDLSAFEPDPNGYIQEAFIQDGVISALKFGEHRWLFA
;
A
#
# COMPACT_ATOMS: atom_id res chain seq x y z
N MET A 1 21.10 -1.30 14.04
CA MET A 1 21.39 -0.14 13.17
C MET A 1 20.43 -0.22 12.00
N LYS A 2 19.60 0.80 11.75
CA LYS A 2 18.69 0.78 10.60
C LYS A 2 19.43 1.31 9.37
N ILE A 3 19.52 0.46 8.35
CA ILE A 3 20.08 0.78 7.04
C ILE A 3 18.97 0.48 6.03
N LEU A 4 18.71 1.42 5.13
CA LEU A 4 17.92 1.17 3.94
C LEU A 4 18.90 1.00 2.77
N ASP A 5 18.90 -0.17 2.16
CA ASP A 5 19.61 -0.47 0.91
C ASP A 5 18.67 -0.17 -0.25
N VAL A 6 19.08 0.70 -1.18
CA VAL A 6 18.21 1.21 -2.25
C VAL A 6 17.75 0.08 -3.16
N GLN A 7 18.68 -0.73 -3.66
CA GLN A 7 18.38 -1.84 -4.57
C GLN A 7 17.45 -2.87 -3.92
N LEU A 8 17.72 -3.27 -2.68
CA LEU A 8 16.87 -4.21 -1.95
C LEU A 8 15.47 -3.64 -1.73
N PHE A 9 15.36 -2.35 -1.39
CA PHE A 9 14.07 -1.71 -1.19
C PHE A 9 13.27 -1.65 -2.49
N GLU A 10 13.89 -1.27 -3.61
CA GLU A 10 13.25 -1.27 -4.93
C GLU A 10 12.74 -2.66 -5.34
N GLN A 11 13.51 -3.71 -5.07
CA GLN A 11 13.09 -5.10 -5.32
C GLN A 11 11.88 -5.48 -4.47
N VAL A 12 11.93 -5.20 -3.16
CA VAL A 12 10.82 -5.51 -2.25
C VAL A 12 9.55 -4.76 -2.63
N VAL A 13 9.66 -3.49 -3.06
CA VAL A 13 8.51 -2.75 -3.57
C VAL A 13 7.96 -3.41 -4.83
N THR A 14 8.81 -3.76 -5.80
CA THR A 14 8.39 -4.42 -7.05
C THR A 14 7.66 -5.75 -6.79
N ASP A 15 8.19 -6.57 -5.89
CA ASP A 15 7.57 -7.84 -5.48
C ASP A 15 6.22 -7.59 -4.80
N THR A 16 6.15 -6.56 -3.94
CA THR A 16 4.92 -6.16 -3.26
C THR A 16 3.87 -5.69 -4.27
N GLN A 17 4.23 -4.85 -5.25
CA GLN A 17 3.32 -4.39 -6.30
C GLN A 17 2.76 -5.53 -7.13
N SER A 18 3.60 -6.53 -7.43
CA SER A 18 3.18 -7.75 -8.13
C SER A 18 2.16 -8.55 -7.31
N ALA A 19 2.41 -8.72 -6.01
CA ALA A 19 1.47 -9.38 -5.10
C ALA A 19 0.15 -8.60 -4.95
N LEU A 20 0.20 -7.27 -4.86
CA LEU A 20 -1.01 -6.42 -4.81
C LEU A 20 -1.85 -6.59 -6.07
N LYS A 21 -1.21 -6.64 -7.25
CA LYS A 21 -1.91 -6.90 -8.51
C LYS A 21 -2.59 -8.26 -8.50
N GLU A 22 -1.89 -9.32 -8.12
CA GLU A 22 -2.47 -10.66 -8.03
C GLU A 22 -3.71 -10.68 -7.10
N LYS A 23 -3.61 -10.01 -5.95
CA LYS A 23 -4.74 -9.89 -5.00
C LYS A 23 -5.90 -9.09 -5.59
N SER A 24 -5.63 -8.01 -6.30
CA SER A 24 -6.66 -7.23 -7.00
C SER A 24 -7.41 -8.07 -8.03
N ASP A 25 -6.68 -8.86 -8.82
CA ASP A 25 -7.28 -9.75 -9.82
C ASP A 25 -8.16 -10.82 -9.15
N GLN A 26 -7.68 -11.44 -8.05
CA GLN A 26 -8.47 -12.40 -7.25
C GLN A 26 -9.75 -11.78 -6.66
N ILE A 27 -9.69 -10.53 -6.21
CA ILE A 27 -10.87 -9.82 -5.70
C ILE A 27 -11.87 -9.53 -6.81
N ALA A 28 -11.39 -9.17 -8.01
CA ALA A 28 -12.26 -8.95 -9.16
C ALA A 28 -13.01 -10.24 -9.56
N ASP A 29 -12.33 -11.38 -9.57
CA ASP A 29 -12.97 -12.69 -9.81
C ASP A 29 -14.03 -13.01 -8.74
N LEU A 30 -13.72 -12.75 -7.47
CA LEU A 30 -14.66 -12.95 -6.37
C LEU A 30 -15.87 -12.02 -6.48
N GLN A 31 -15.66 -10.77 -6.89
CA GLN A 31 -16.73 -9.81 -7.11
C GLN A 31 -17.69 -10.32 -8.19
N GLN A 32 -17.17 -10.83 -9.32
CA GLN A 32 -18.00 -11.42 -10.37
C GLN A 32 -18.80 -12.64 -9.88
N ALA A 33 -18.18 -13.50 -9.08
CA ALA A 33 -18.86 -14.66 -8.51
C ALA A 33 -19.99 -14.24 -7.55
N ILE A 34 -19.76 -13.21 -6.73
CA ILE A 34 -20.79 -12.65 -5.84
C ILE A 34 -21.90 -11.99 -6.65
N ASP A 35 -21.56 -11.20 -7.68
CA ASP A 35 -22.53 -10.55 -8.56
C ASP A 35 -23.45 -11.60 -9.23
N ALA A 36 -22.88 -12.71 -9.70
CA ALA A 36 -23.66 -13.82 -10.23
C ALA A 36 -24.59 -14.42 -9.16
N PHE A 37 -24.07 -14.69 -7.96
CA PHE A 37 -24.82 -15.29 -6.85
C PHE A 37 -25.99 -14.42 -6.37
N VAL A 38 -25.76 -13.11 -6.15
CA VAL A 38 -26.80 -12.21 -5.62
C VAL A 38 -27.96 -12.00 -6.60
N ASN A 39 -27.74 -12.31 -7.88
CA ASN A 39 -28.74 -12.28 -8.95
C ASN A 39 -29.44 -13.63 -9.19
N MET A 40 -29.13 -14.69 -8.44
CA MET A 40 -29.80 -16.00 -8.53
C MET A 40 -31.18 -16.01 -7.84
N GLU A 41 -32.11 -15.17 -8.30
CA GLU A 41 -33.44 -15.04 -7.70
C GLU A 41 -34.29 -16.31 -7.84
N ASP A 42 -34.21 -16.99 -8.99
CA ASP A 42 -35.01 -18.18 -9.28
C ASP A 42 -34.50 -19.44 -8.60
N ALA A 43 -33.17 -19.58 -8.51
CA ALA A 43 -32.51 -20.76 -7.94
C ALA A 43 -32.43 -20.69 -6.40
N PHE A 44 -32.19 -19.50 -5.83
CA PHE A 44 -31.98 -19.29 -4.40
C PHE A 44 -33.14 -18.55 -3.72
N LYS A 45 -34.39 -18.92 -4.01
CA LYS A 45 -35.59 -18.21 -3.53
C LYS A 45 -35.96 -18.50 -2.07
N GLY A 46 -37.00 -17.79 -1.60
CA GLY A 46 -37.57 -17.93 -0.25
C GLY A 46 -36.83 -17.10 0.80
N LYS A 47 -37.33 -17.11 2.05
CA LYS A 47 -36.80 -16.24 3.12
C LYS A 47 -35.30 -16.46 3.38
N ALA A 48 -34.87 -17.71 3.45
CA ALA A 48 -33.46 -18.05 3.69
C ALA A 48 -32.56 -17.65 2.51
N GLY A 49 -32.97 -17.94 1.28
CA GLY A 49 -32.19 -17.60 0.10
C GLY A 49 -32.11 -16.08 -0.14
N ASN A 50 -33.21 -15.35 0.10
CA ASN A 50 -33.20 -13.89 0.10
C ASN A 50 -32.26 -13.30 1.17
N ALA A 51 -32.21 -13.89 2.37
CA ALA A 51 -31.30 -13.47 3.43
C ALA A 51 -29.83 -13.71 3.05
N MET A 52 -29.50 -14.86 2.44
CA MET A 52 -28.16 -15.17 1.97
C MET A 52 -27.71 -14.21 0.85
N ARG A 53 -28.53 -14.02 -0.19
CA ARG A 53 -28.20 -13.04 -1.26
C ARG A 53 -28.05 -11.63 -0.70
N GLY A 54 -28.93 -11.23 0.22
CA GLY A 54 -28.82 -9.95 0.93
C GLY A 54 -27.50 -9.81 1.71
N TYR A 55 -27.07 -10.85 2.41
CA TYR A 55 -25.80 -10.82 3.16
C TYR A 55 -24.58 -10.58 2.25
N PHE A 56 -24.52 -11.24 1.10
CA PHE A 56 -23.43 -11.01 0.14
C PHE A 56 -23.52 -9.64 -0.54
N ARG A 57 -24.74 -9.22 -0.90
CA ARG A 57 -24.98 -7.92 -1.52
C ARG A 57 -24.66 -6.75 -0.61
N ASP A 58 -25.16 -6.80 0.62
CA ASP A 58 -25.19 -5.65 1.52
C ASP A 58 -23.90 -5.55 2.36
N PHE A 59 -23.13 -6.64 2.52
CA PHE A 59 -21.89 -6.65 3.29
C PHE A 59 -20.65 -6.98 2.45
N HIS A 60 -20.69 -8.03 1.62
CA HIS A 60 -19.49 -8.50 0.93
C HIS A 60 -19.14 -7.63 -0.27
N GLN A 61 -20.11 -7.23 -1.11
CA GLN A 61 -19.82 -6.36 -2.26
C GLN A 61 -19.19 -5.01 -1.82
N PRO A 62 -19.73 -4.27 -0.82
CA PRO A 62 -19.09 -3.04 -0.35
C PRO A 62 -17.70 -3.27 0.22
N PHE A 63 -17.48 -4.37 0.94
CA PHE A 63 -16.17 -4.72 1.49
C PHE A 63 -15.13 -4.99 0.39
N LEU A 64 -15.50 -5.73 -0.67
CA LEU A 64 -14.59 -6.00 -1.78
C LEU A 64 -14.27 -4.74 -2.58
N LEU A 65 -15.24 -3.85 -2.78
CA LEU A 65 -15.00 -2.53 -3.39
C LEU A 65 -14.01 -1.71 -2.54
N TYR A 66 -14.22 -1.65 -1.22
CA TYR A 66 -13.27 -1.00 -0.31
C TYR A 66 -11.87 -1.62 -0.42
N LEU A 67 -11.78 -2.96 -0.45
CA LEU A 67 -10.51 -3.66 -0.52
C LEU A 67 -9.77 -3.37 -1.85
N GLN A 68 -10.48 -3.30 -2.98
CA GLN A 68 -9.89 -2.88 -4.25
C GLN A 68 -9.33 -1.46 -4.18
N SER A 69 -10.10 -0.50 -3.64
CA SER A 69 -9.63 0.88 -3.46
C SER A 69 -8.40 0.93 -2.54
N PHE A 70 -8.42 0.21 -1.43
CA PHE A 70 -7.31 0.13 -0.50
C PHE A 70 -6.03 -0.40 -1.15
N LEU A 71 -6.11 -1.48 -1.93
CA LEU A 71 -4.95 -2.04 -2.64
C LEU A 71 -4.39 -1.06 -3.67
N SER A 72 -5.27 -0.34 -4.38
CA SER A 72 -4.88 0.70 -5.34
C SER A 72 -4.16 1.86 -4.65
N GLU A 73 -4.73 2.40 -3.58
CA GLU A 73 -4.14 3.49 -2.80
C GLU A 73 -2.78 3.08 -2.20
N TYR A 74 -2.68 1.85 -1.69
CA TYR A 74 -1.43 1.33 -1.15
C TYR A 74 -0.34 1.23 -2.24
N ASN A 75 -0.70 0.77 -3.44
CA ASN A 75 0.22 0.74 -4.59
C ASN A 75 0.69 2.15 -5.00
N GLU A 76 -0.19 3.15 -4.94
CA GLU A 76 0.17 4.56 -5.18
C GLU A 76 1.14 5.09 -4.11
N GLN A 77 0.94 4.73 -2.83
CA GLN A 77 1.88 5.11 -1.77
C GLN A 77 3.26 4.48 -1.99
N LEU A 78 3.33 3.22 -2.44
CA LEU A 78 4.60 2.58 -2.79
C LEU A 78 5.34 3.34 -3.91
N ASN A 79 4.63 3.75 -4.96
CA ASN A 79 5.20 4.56 -6.05
C ASN A 79 5.71 5.91 -5.53
N LYS A 80 4.99 6.54 -4.61
CA LYS A 80 5.42 7.79 -3.99
C LYS A 80 6.70 7.59 -3.16
N VAL A 81 6.76 6.53 -2.35
CA VAL A 81 7.97 6.23 -1.55
C VAL A 81 9.18 5.97 -2.45
N LEU A 82 9.02 5.23 -3.56
CA LEU A 82 10.11 5.03 -4.53
C LEU A 82 10.60 6.35 -5.13
N LYS A 83 9.67 7.24 -5.50
CA LYS A 83 10.02 8.56 -6.04
C LYS A 83 10.78 9.41 -5.01
N ASP A 84 10.30 9.42 -3.77
CA ASP A 84 10.93 10.18 -2.68
C ASP A 84 12.32 9.61 -2.35
N LEU A 85 12.47 8.27 -2.40
CA LEU A 85 13.76 7.60 -2.23
C LEU A 85 14.74 7.99 -3.35
N SER A 86 14.34 7.88 -4.61
CA SER A 86 15.19 8.25 -5.77
C SER A 86 15.60 9.72 -5.76
N ALA A 87 14.74 10.62 -5.25
CA ALA A 87 15.08 12.03 -5.09
C ALA A 87 16.08 12.28 -3.95
N PHE A 88 16.05 11.44 -2.90
CA PHE A 88 16.91 11.57 -1.72
C PHE A 88 18.27 10.87 -1.90
N GLU A 89 18.27 9.66 -2.44
CA GLU A 89 19.44 8.84 -2.75
C GLU A 89 19.31 8.28 -4.17
N PRO A 90 19.90 8.95 -5.18
CA PRO A 90 19.76 8.56 -6.58
C PRO A 90 20.71 7.43 -7.00
N ASP A 91 21.72 7.06 -6.21
CA ASP A 91 22.60 5.93 -6.52
C ASP A 91 21.86 4.61 -6.28
N PRO A 92 21.68 3.76 -7.30
CA PRO A 92 21.05 2.44 -7.12
C PRO A 92 21.81 1.52 -6.16
N ASN A 93 23.11 1.74 -5.96
CA ASN A 93 23.94 1.02 -4.98
C ASN A 93 24.11 1.83 -3.67
N GLY A 94 23.36 2.92 -3.53
CA GLY A 94 23.34 3.77 -2.36
C GLY A 94 22.67 3.12 -1.17
N TYR A 95 22.88 3.72 -0.01
CA TYR A 95 22.23 3.30 1.23
C TYR A 95 21.98 4.50 2.14
N ILE A 96 20.92 4.43 2.94
CA ILE A 96 20.59 5.44 3.95
C ILE A 96 20.84 4.84 5.33
N GLN A 97 21.70 5.48 6.12
CA GLN A 97 21.91 5.13 7.52
C GLN A 97 21.20 6.12 8.42
N GLU A 98 20.23 5.65 9.21
CA GLU A 98 19.45 6.51 10.11
C GLU A 98 20.35 7.30 11.09
N ALA A 99 21.38 6.64 11.64
CA ALA A 99 22.33 7.26 12.56
C ALA A 99 23.12 8.41 11.91
N PHE A 100 23.51 8.27 10.64
CA PHE A 100 24.21 9.35 9.93
C PHE A 100 23.33 10.60 9.77
N ILE A 101 22.03 10.40 9.50
CA ILE A 101 21.08 11.51 9.40
C ILE A 101 20.87 12.20 10.76
N GLN A 102 20.67 11.42 11.82
CA GLN A 102 20.37 11.95 13.16
C GLN A 102 21.60 12.59 13.82
N ASP A 103 22.70 11.84 13.88
CA ASP A 103 23.88 12.21 14.66
C ASP A 103 24.88 13.01 13.83
N GLY A 104 24.90 12.81 12.51
CA GLY A 104 25.75 13.58 11.59
C GLY A 104 25.07 14.86 11.13
N VAL A 105 24.04 14.73 10.28
CA VAL A 105 23.45 15.86 9.56
C VAL A 105 22.63 16.77 10.48
N ILE A 106 21.62 16.22 11.17
CA ILE A 106 20.70 17.02 12.00
C ILE A 106 21.45 17.69 13.15
N SER A 107 22.36 16.97 13.80
CA SER A 107 23.15 17.52 14.89
C SER A 107 24.07 18.67 14.43
N ALA A 108 24.69 18.54 13.26
CA ALA A 108 25.49 19.62 12.69
C ALA A 108 24.66 20.85 12.31
N LEU A 109 23.46 20.66 11.73
CA LEU A 109 22.55 21.76 11.39
C LEU A 109 22.12 22.54 12.64
N LYS A 110 21.71 21.84 13.71
CA LYS A 110 21.34 22.47 14.99
C LYS A 110 22.52 23.25 15.59
N PHE A 111 23.72 22.69 15.55
CA PHE A 111 24.92 23.38 16.01
C PHE A 111 25.18 24.67 15.22
N GLY A 112 24.98 24.64 13.90
CA GLY A 112 25.11 25.81 13.03
C GLY A 112 24.09 26.91 13.35
N GLU A 113 22.81 26.57 13.52
CA GLU A 113 21.74 27.53 13.86
C GLU A 113 22.01 28.29 15.16
N HIS A 114 22.50 27.59 16.19
CA HIS A 114 22.84 28.24 17.46
C HIS A 114 23.99 29.24 17.31
N ARG A 115 24.93 29.05 16.38
CA ARG A 115 26.03 30.01 16.16
C ARG A 115 25.58 31.32 15.50
N TRP A 116 24.52 31.31 14.70
CA TRP A 116 23.98 32.51 14.06
C TRP A 116 23.09 33.36 14.98
N LEU A 117 22.62 32.79 16.10
CA LEU A 117 21.79 33.50 17.08
C LEU A 117 22.61 34.27 18.15
N PHE A 118 23.93 34.08 18.18
CA PHE A 118 24.85 34.74 19.13
C PHE A 118 25.94 35.60 18.43
N ALA A 119 25.79 35.87 17.14
CA ALA A 119 26.64 36.78 16.36
C ALA A 119 25.82 37.99 15.88
#